data_AF-A0A183KQX2-F1
#
_entry.id   AF-A0A183KQX2-F1
#
_cell.length_a   1.000
_cell.length_b   1.000
_cell.length_c   1.000
_cell.angle_alpha   90.00
_cell.angle_beta   90.00
_cell.angle_gamma   90.00
#
_symmetry.space_group_name_H-M   'P 1'
#
loop_
_entity.id
_entity.type
_entity.pdbx_description
1 polymer ?
#
loop_
_entity_poly.entity_id
_entity_poly.type
_entity_poly.pdbx_seq_one_letter_code
_entity_poly.pdbx_strand_id
1 'polypeptide(L)'
;MGSESIRDAKIFECLPTTMSVNSSSWEMDHTRAVKDYQRSSADQPVPLPRELRPTCVLQRTMAYLLASIADRPEIDTSRSLWKPWYEFMWTRTRAIRKDIRQQNLCCPIVIGVIERIARFHIFCAARLVDQPVDTFDPRINSENLTQCLQTLKEMYSDLDSPITSENMCPNEAEFRGYMLLMKLNDQNEINEAQRLPERLRQSKPVRFAFATHEALITNNYIRFFRLARQATCLVACLMHRYFVQIRSQALTKLSCAFAGHPKREVHYPISTLTQQLGFENETESKHFCETWGLSVFGSNVIFEKQIQPQPPTLPWREQRSFHLVENKRIGIPLSVLFNGSPVNPSDAIPSPVQSSFDTNGKYICSQRKPTQNDSDTLDYSNRIADNNVCNNNWITSYMYQQPITNSSSSSTTNSWLTESNTSSKKQIFDELLEFIYNECVDEVLCYSKFAQTILLEEIIISELIEKLIKDFIEDHLIDVCFVHVFFYFDYHQLFPFFLESLRSVLK
;
A
#
# COMPACT_ATOMS: atom_id res chain seq x y z
N MET A 1 -21.43 -24.33 14.79
CA MET A 1 -21.22 -22.89 14.52
C MET A 1 -22.53 -22.20 14.82
N GLY A 2 -22.63 -21.67 16.04
CA GLY A 2 -23.88 -21.38 16.72
C GLY A 2 -24.54 -20.08 16.27
N SER A 3 -25.82 -19.97 16.61
CA SER A 3 -26.80 -18.92 16.30
C SER A 3 -26.40 -17.46 16.56
N GLU A 4 -25.25 -17.18 17.15
CA GLU A 4 -24.73 -15.82 17.37
C GLU A 4 -24.09 -15.20 16.12
N SER A 5 -23.36 -15.96 15.29
CA SER A 5 -22.73 -15.38 14.09
C SER A 5 -23.74 -14.94 13.03
N ILE A 6 -24.98 -15.47 13.09
CA ILE A 6 -26.11 -15.07 12.22
C ILE A 6 -26.78 -13.80 12.78
N ARG A 7 -26.62 -13.49 14.07
CA ARG A 7 -27.22 -12.30 14.71
C ARG A 7 -26.44 -11.02 14.42
N ASP A 8 -25.12 -11.12 14.28
CA ASP A 8 -24.24 -9.94 14.26
C ASP A 8 -24.07 -9.30 12.87
N ALA A 9 -24.02 -10.08 11.79
CA ALA A 9 -23.91 -9.52 10.43
C ALA A 9 -25.20 -8.84 9.93
N LYS A 10 -26.35 -9.13 10.54
CA LYS A 10 -27.66 -8.61 10.13
C LYS A 10 -27.97 -7.21 10.66
N ILE A 11 -27.17 -6.68 11.58
CA ILE A 11 -27.35 -5.34 12.16
C ILE A 11 -27.38 -4.23 11.10
N PHE A 12 -26.63 -4.43 10.01
CA PHE A 12 -26.53 -3.46 8.92
C PHE A 12 -27.69 -3.55 7.91
N GLU A 13 -28.49 -4.62 7.97
CA GLU A 13 -29.52 -4.96 6.97
C GLU A 13 -30.94 -5.00 7.57
N CYS A 14 -31.10 -4.79 8.88
CA CYS A 14 -32.40 -4.81 9.57
C CYS A 14 -32.96 -3.41 9.87
N LEU A 15 -34.28 -3.34 10.06
CA LEU A 15 -34.98 -2.12 10.48
C LEU A 15 -34.51 -1.66 11.88
N PRO A 16 -34.28 -0.35 12.11
CA PRO A 16 -33.87 0.18 13.41
C PRO A 16 -34.86 -0.16 14.54
N THR A 17 -36.15 -0.23 14.23
CA THR A 17 -37.25 -0.54 15.17
C THR A 17 -37.24 -1.97 15.68
N THR A 18 -36.60 -2.91 14.97
CA THR A 18 -36.49 -4.31 15.41
C THR A 18 -35.26 -4.60 16.28
N MET A 19 -34.43 -3.59 16.58
CA MET A 19 -33.24 -3.72 17.44
C MET A 19 -33.55 -3.66 18.95
N SER A 20 -34.83 -3.54 19.34
CA SER A 20 -35.26 -3.63 20.74
C SER A 20 -35.10 -5.05 21.27
N VAL A 21 -34.49 -5.18 22.45
CA VAL A 21 -34.15 -6.43 23.16
C VAL A 21 -35.35 -7.39 23.36
N ASN A 22 -36.58 -6.90 23.16
CA ASN A 22 -37.82 -7.67 23.36
C ASN A 22 -38.61 -7.99 22.07
N SER A 23 -38.11 -7.66 20.87
CA SER A 23 -38.77 -8.05 19.60
C SER A 23 -38.22 -9.38 19.08
N SER A 24 -39.07 -10.40 18.99
CA SER A 24 -38.71 -11.75 18.54
C SER A 24 -38.70 -11.91 17.01
N SER A 25 -38.93 -10.85 16.22
CA SER A 25 -38.83 -10.89 14.76
C SER A 25 -37.87 -9.84 14.22
N TRP A 26 -36.67 -10.29 13.84
CA TRP A 26 -35.75 -9.51 13.00
C TRP A 26 -36.36 -9.37 11.60
N GLU A 27 -36.76 -8.16 11.23
CA GLU A 27 -37.28 -7.89 9.89
C GLU A 27 -36.15 -7.33 9.01
N MET A 28 -35.90 -8.02 7.88
CA MET A 28 -34.92 -7.59 6.89
C MET A 28 -35.45 -6.35 6.19
N ASP A 29 -34.63 -5.30 6.15
CA ASP A 29 -34.88 -4.16 5.27
C ASP A 29 -34.31 -4.47 3.89
N HIS A 30 -35.19 -4.83 2.95
CA HIS A 30 -34.82 -5.14 1.57
C HIS A 30 -34.07 -4.00 0.86
N THR A 31 -34.21 -2.76 1.32
CA THR A 31 -33.46 -1.62 0.76
C THR A 31 -32.00 -1.63 1.22
N ARG A 32 -31.68 -2.28 2.33
CA ARG A 32 -30.33 -2.31 2.93
C ARG A 32 -29.59 -3.63 2.75
N ALA A 33 -30.31 -4.69 2.35
CA ALA A 33 -29.78 -6.02 2.17
C ALA A 33 -28.72 -6.08 1.06
N VAL A 34 -27.55 -6.66 1.38
CA VAL A 34 -26.47 -6.87 0.42
C VAL A 34 -26.22 -8.37 0.28
N LYS A 35 -26.10 -8.85 -0.95
CA LYS A 35 -25.83 -10.26 -1.25
C LYS A 35 -24.60 -10.76 -0.48
N ASP A 36 -24.81 -11.79 0.35
CA ASP A 36 -23.76 -12.45 1.13
C ASP A 36 -22.94 -13.44 0.30
N TYR A 37 -21.72 -13.72 0.73
CA TYR A 37 -20.85 -14.70 0.09
C TYR A 37 -21.29 -16.12 0.44
N GLN A 38 -21.68 -16.87 -0.59
CA GLN A 38 -21.90 -18.30 -0.50
C GLN A 38 -20.69 -19.07 -1.03
N ARG A 39 -20.18 -20.02 -0.24
CA ARG A 39 -19.10 -20.91 -0.66
C ARG A 39 -19.56 -21.78 -1.83
N SER A 40 -18.67 -21.99 -2.79
CA SER A 40 -18.92 -22.95 -3.87
C SER A 40 -18.89 -24.37 -3.33
N SER A 41 -19.86 -25.20 -3.72
CA SER A 41 -19.88 -26.65 -3.53
C SER A 41 -19.84 -27.36 -4.88
N ALA A 42 -19.41 -28.62 -4.91
CA ALA A 42 -19.32 -29.40 -6.15
C ALA A 42 -20.67 -29.52 -6.87
N ASP A 43 -21.77 -29.60 -6.11
CA ASP A 43 -23.13 -29.72 -6.62
C ASP A 43 -23.84 -28.36 -6.82
N GLN A 44 -23.13 -27.23 -6.67
CA GLN A 44 -23.76 -25.92 -6.84
C GLN A 44 -24.09 -25.72 -8.33
N PRO A 45 -25.36 -25.50 -8.71
CA PRO A 45 -25.71 -25.23 -10.09
C PRO A 45 -25.06 -23.92 -10.56
N VAL A 46 -24.87 -23.80 -11.88
CA VAL A 46 -24.46 -22.53 -12.49
C VAL A 46 -25.46 -21.45 -12.06
N PRO A 47 -25.00 -20.32 -11.48
CA PRO A 47 -25.90 -19.28 -11.00
C PRO A 47 -26.73 -18.73 -12.15
N LEU A 48 -28.00 -18.46 -11.87
CA LEU A 48 -28.89 -17.85 -12.86
C LEU A 48 -28.47 -16.39 -13.08
N PRO A 49 -28.72 -15.81 -14.28
CA PRO A 49 -28.37 -14.41 -14.54
C PRO A 49 -28.91 -13.42 -13.51
N ARG A 50 -30.13 -13.65 -13.00
CA ARG A 50 -30.77 -12.83 -11.95
C ARG A 50 -30.09 -12.93 -10.58
N GLU A 51 -29.25 -13.93 -10.36
CA GLU A 51 -28.49 -14.13 -9.12
C GLU A 51 -27.13 -13.43 -9.17
N LEU A 52 -26.72 -12.90 -10.32
CA LEU A 52 -25.46 -12.19 -10.52
C LEU A 52 -25.70 -10.69 -10.67
N ARG A 53 -24.92 -9.87 -9.95
CA ARG A 53 -25.01 -8.41 -10.09
C ARG A 53 -24.28 -7.97 -11.37
N PRO A 54 -24.94 -7.24 -12.29
CA PRO A 54 -24.26 -6.65 -13.43
C PRO A 54 -23.33 -5.51 -12.98
N THR A 55 -22.42 -5.07 -13.86
CA THR A 55 -21.39 -4.05 -13.60
C THR A 55 -21.91 -2.81 -12.87
N CYS A 56 -23.01 -2.21 -13.34
CA CYS A 56 -23.59 -1.01 -12.72
C CYS A 56 -24.13 -1.27 -11.30
N VAL A 57 -24.63 -2.47 -11.02
CA VAL A 57 -25.11 -2.87 -9.69
C VAL A 57 -23.95 -3.20 -8.77
N LEU A 58 -22.85 -3.79 -9.27
CA LEU A 58 -21.62 -3.99 -8.50
C LEU A 58 -21.05 -2.65 -8.04
N GLN A 59 -20.97 -1.67 -8.94
CA GLN A 59 -20.54 -0.31 -8.62
C GLN A 59 -21.44 0.34 -7.57
N ARG A 60 -22.76 0.33 -7.77
CA ARG A 60 -23.73 0.87 -6.81
C ARG A 60 -23.65 0.19 -5.45
N THR A 61 -23.46 -1.14 -5.42
CA THR A 61 -23.32 -1.89 -4.17
C THR A 61 -22.06 -1.44 -3.43
N MET A 62 -20.92 -1.31 -4.12
CA MET A 62 -19.69 -0.85 -3.49
C MET A 62 -19.83 0.59 -2.99
N ALA A 63 -20.48 1.47 -3.75
CA ALA A 63 -20.75 2.84 -3.34
C ALA A 63 -21.62 2.90 -2.07
N TYR A 64 -22.68 2.08 -1.99
CA TYR A 64 -23.50 1.95 -0.78
C TYR A 64 -22.70 1.44 0.43
N LEU A 65 -21.87 0.41 0.26
CA LEU A 65 -21.02 -0.10 1.35
C LEU A 65 -20.10 1.00 1.90
N LEU A 66 -19.55 1.85 1.03
CA LEU A 66 -18.71 2.97 1.46
C LEU A 66 -19.52 4.08 2.13
N ALA A 67 -20.63 4.51 1.54
CA ALA A 67 -21.43 5.62 2.04
C ALA A 67 -22.19 5.31 3.34
N SER A 68 -22.67 4.07 3.51
CA SER A 68 -23.55 3.70 4.62
C SER A 68 -22.87 2.91 5.73
N ILE A 69 -21.81 2.16 5.41
CA ILE A 69 -21.26 1.12 6.30
C ILE A 69 -19.80 1.37 6.69
N ALA A 70 -18.95 1.87 5.79
CA ALA A 70 -17.50 1.94 6.02
C ALA A 70 -17.11 2.70 7.29
N ASP A 71 -17.78 3.81 7.61
CA ASP A 71 -17.43 4.67 8.76
C ASP A 71 -18.08 4.26 10.08
N ARG A 72 -19.01 3.29 10.06
CA ARG A 72 -19.79 2.86 11.24
C ARG A 72 -18.96 2.52 12.48
N PRO A 73 -17.85 1.75 12.42
CA PRO A 73 -17.13 1.33 13.62
C PRO A 73 -16.38 2.48 14.32
N GLU A 74 -16.21 3.61 13.64
CA GLU A 74 -15.58 4.81 14.22
C GLU A 74 -16.60 5.79 14.79
N ILE A 75 -17.83 5.76 14.27
CA ILE A 75 -18.97 6.51 14.79
C ILE A 75 -19.55 5.83 16.04
N ASP A 76 -19.47 4.49 16.12
CA ASP A 76 -19.97 3.73 17.25
C ASP A 76 -19.19 4.02 18.55
N THR A 77 -19.89 4.59 19.52
CA THR A 77 -19.30 4.96 20.82
C THR A 77 -18.97 3.73 21.68
N SER A 78 -19.62 2.58 21.42
CA SER A 78 -19.40 1.35 22.20
C SER A 78 -18.08 0.63 21.87
N ARG A 79 -17.48 0.94 20.70
CA ARG A 79 -16.28 0.28 20.13
C ARG A 79 -16.43 -1.23 19.89
N SER A 80 -17.63 -1.79 20.08
CA SER A 80 -17.91 -3.22 19.88
C SER A 80 -18.18 -3.57 18.41
N LEU A 81 -18.36 -2.55 17.55
CA LEU A 81 -18.80 -2.76 16.18
C LEU A 81 -17.70 -3.25 15.23
N TRP A 82 -16.42 -3.26 15.63
CA TRP A 82 -15.32 -3.64 14.74
C TRP A 82 -15.42 -5.08 14.21
N LYS A 83 -15.77 -6.04 15.06
CA LYS A 83 -15.97 -7.45 14.68
C LYS A 83 -17.12 -7.62 13.68
N PRO A 84 -18.38 -7.27 14.02
CA PRO A 84 -19.51 -7.41 13.09
C PRO A 84 -19.32 -6.58 11.82
N TRP A 85 -18.70 -5.39 11.91
CA TRP A 85 -18.40 -4.57 10.74
C TRP A 85 -17.41 -5.23 9.80
N TYR A 86 -16.29 -5.75 10.31
CA TYR A 86 -15.31 -6.43 9.48
C TYR A 86 -15.95 -7.66 8.84
N GLU A 87 -16.65 -8.50 9.63
CA GLU A 87 -17.37 -9.68 9.16
C GLU A 87 -18.34 -9.38 8.02
N PHE A 88 -19.14 -8.33 8.17
CA PHE A 88 -20.05 -7.86 7.14
C PHE A 88 -19.30 -7.40 5.89
N MET A 89 -18.35 -6.46 6.03
CA MET A 89 -17.64 -5.87 4.90
C MET A 89 -16.86 -6.92 4.10
N TRP A 90 -16.13 -7.84 4.75
CA TRP A 90 -15.30 -8.81 4.03
C TRP A 90 -16.14 -9.86 3.30
N THR A 91 -17.29 -10.27 3.86
CA THR A 91 -18.19 -11.22 3.19
C THR A 91 -18.89 -10.59 1.99
N ARG A 92 -19.41 -9.36 2.10
CA ARG A 92 -20.07 -8.66 0.98
C ARG A 92 -19.09 -8.32 -0.14
N THR A 93 -17.89 -7.85 0.19
CA THR A 93 -16.86 -7.56 -0.82
C THR A 93 -16.32 -8.84 -1.48
N ARG A 94 -16.26 -9.97 -0.76
CA ARG A 94 -15.96 -11.27 -1.36
C ARG A 94 -17.07 -11.75 -2.31
N ALA A 95 -18.34 -11.52 -1.97
CA ALA A 95 -19.45 -11.80 -2.87
C ALA A 95 -19.39 -10.96 -4.16
N ILE A 96 -19.02 -9.67 -4.05
CA ILE A 96 -18.82 -8.78 -5.21
C ILE A 96 -17.74 -9.36 -6.13
N ARG A 97 -16.59 -9.75 -5.58
CA ARG A 97 -15.50 -10.38 -6.37
C ARG A 97 -15.91 -11.73 -6.97
N LYS A 98 -16.74 -12.52 -6.29
CA LYS A 98 -17.28 -13.77 -6.84
C LYS A 98 -18.14 -13.49 -8.08
N ASP A 99 -19.04 -12.51 -8.00
CA ASP A 99 -19.89 -12.13 -9.14
C ASP A 99 -19.08 -11.61 -10.33
N ILE A 100 -18.02 -10.83 -10.08
CA ILE A 100 -17.07 -10.35 -11.11
C ILE A 100 -16.42 -11.53 -11.83
N ARG A 101 -15.89 -12.49 -11.07
CA ARG A 101 -15.22 -13.68 -11.62
C ARG A 101 -16.18 -14.57 -12.41
N GLN A 102 -17.38 -14.83 -11.88
CA GLN A 102 -18.35 -15.71 -12.53
C GLN A 102 -18.85 -15.15 -13.87
N GLN A 103 -18.82 -13.84 -14.03
CA GLN A 103 -19.21 -13.15 -15.27
C GLN A 103 -18.00 -12.78 -16.16
N ASN A 104 -16.77 -13.09 -15.76
CA ASN A 104 -15.53 -12.69 -16.44
C ASN A 104 -15.48 -11.19 -16.81
N LEU A 105 -15.90 -10.32 -15.89
CA LEU A 105 -15.97 -8.88 -16.14
C LEU A 105 -14.57 -8.23 -16.07
N CYS A 106 -14.21 -7.45 -17.08
CA CYS A 106 -12.99 -6.62 -17.09
C CYS A 106 -13.29 -5.26 -17.73
N CYS A 107 -13.35 -4.21 -16.91
CA CYS A 107 -13.52 -2.82 -17.37
C CYS A 107 -13.13 -1.84 -16.26
N PRO A 108 -12.93 -0.54 -16.57
CA PRO A 108 -12.50 0.47 -15.57
C PRO A 108 -13.39 0.56 -14.33
N ILE A 109 -14.71 0.37 -14.49
CA ILE A 109 -15.66 0.38 -13.36
C ILE A 109 -15.36 -0.78 -12.41
N VAL A 110 -15.15 -1.98 -12.95
CA VAL A 110 -14.87 -3.19 -12.16
C VAL A 110 -13.51 -3.09 -11.47
N ILE A 111 -12.50 -2.57 -12.18
CA ILE A 111 -11.18 -2.28 -11.61
C ILE A 111 -11.35 -1.37 -10.38
N GLY A 112 -12.04 -0.23 -10.54
CA GLY A 112 -12.29 0.69 -9.44
C GLY A 112 -13.02 0.04 -8.25
N VAL A 113 -13.90 -0.94 -8.48
CA VAL A 113 -14.54 -1.69 -7.38
C VAL A 113 -13.51 -2.56 -6.64
N ILE A 114 -12.65 -3.30 -7.35
CA ILE A 114 -11.64 -4.16 -6.72
C ILE A 114 -10.57 -3.34 -6.00
N GLU A 115 -10.18 -2.20 -6.55
CA GLU A 115 -9.27 -1.23 -5.90
C GLU A 115 -9.76 -0.84 -4.51
N ARG A 116 -11.04 -0.45 -4.38
CA ARG A 116 -11.65 -0.08 -3.10
C ARG A 116 -11.66 -1.24 -2.10
N ILE A 117 -11.90 -2.46 -2.58
CA ILE A 117 -11.86 -3.68 -1.75
C ILE A 117 -10.43 -3.96 -1.25
N ALA A 118 -9.42 -3.77 -2.12
CA ALA A 118 -8.02 -3.92 -1.73
C ALA A 118 -7.62 -2.89 -0.67
N ARG A 119 -8.00 -1.61 -0.81
CA ARG A 119 -7.74 -0.57 0.20
C ARG A 119 -8.37 -0.90 1.55
N PHE A 120 -9.59 -1.44 1.57
CA PHE A 120 -10.24 -1.96 2.78
C PHE A 120 -9.39 -3.04 3.47
N HIS A 121 -8.95 -4.06 2.72
CA HIS A 121 -8.13 -5.14 3.30
C HIS A 121 -6.75 -4.67 3.78
N ILE A 122 -6.13 -3.71 3.09
CA ILE A 122 -4.86 -3.09 3.51
C ILE A 122 -5.02 -2.42 4.86
N PHE A 123 -6.05 -1.58 5.01
CA PHE A 123 -6.32 -0.89 6.27
C PHE A 123 -6.59 -1.87 7.42
N CYS A 124 -7.47 -2.86 7.20
CA CYS A 124 -7.81 -3.86 8.21
C CYS A 124 -6.59 -4.66 8.70
N ALA A 125 -5.60 -4.91 7.83
CA ALA A 125 -4.38 -5.63 8.19
C ALA A 125 -3.58 -4.95 9.31
N ALA A 126 -3.53 -3.61 9.33
CA ALA A 126 -2.86 -2.86 10.37
C ALA A 126 -3.80 -2.52 11.53
N ARG A 127 -5.05 -2.14 11.22
CA ARG A 127 -6.03 -1.69 12.21
C ARG A 127 -6.49 -2.79 13.16
N LEU A 128 -6.56 -4.03 12.69
CA LEU A 128 -7.07 -5.17 13.46
C LEU A 128 -5.96 -6.15 13.86
N VAL A 129 -4.69 -5.74 13.74
CA VAL A 129 -3.52 -6.59 14.00
C VAL A 129 -3.46 -7.15 15.42
N ASP A 130 -3.97 -6.38 16.40
CA ASP A 130 -3.99 -6.73 17.82
C ASP A 130 -5.29 -7.44 18.26
N GLN A 131 -6.20 -7.72 17.32
CA GLN A 131 -7.47 -8.37 17.62
C GLN A 131 -7.30 -9.88 17.75
N PRO A 132 -8.11 -10.55 18.59
CA PRO A 132 -8.17 -12.00 18.66
C PRO A 132 -8.47 -12.65 17.30
N VAL A 133 -7.93 -13.85 17.04
CA VAL A 133 -8.06 -14.56 15.76
C VAL A 133 -9.52 -14.89 15.40
N ASP A 134 -10.39 -15.11 16.41
CA ASP A 134 -11.82 -15.32 16.22
C ASP A 134 -12.58 -14.03 15.83
N THR A 135 -11.95 -12.87 15.99
CA THR A 135 -12.44 -11.55 15.58
C THR A 135 -11.84 -11.13 14.24
N PHE A 136 -10.54 -11.37 14.04
CA PHE A 136 -9.82 -11.06 12.82
C PHE A 136 -8.76 -12.13 12.55
N ASP A 137 -8.92 -12.90 11.47
CA ASP A 137 -7.88 -13.80 10.98
C ASP A 137 -6.98 -13.06 9.97
N PRO A 138 -5.72 -12.72 10.34
CA PRO A 138 -4.82 -11.97 9.47
C PRO A 138 -4.43 -12.75 8.22
N ARG A 139 -4.40 -14.09 8.26
CA ARG A 139 -4.09 -14.92 7.10
C ARG A 139 -5.24 -14.87 6.11
N ILE A 140 -6.49 -15.00 6.56
CA ILE A 140 -7.66 -14.86 5.69
C ILE A 140 -7.70 -13.46 5.08
N ASN A 141 -7.45 -12.40 5.85
CA ASN A 141 -7.39 -11.05 5.30
C ASN A 141 -6.29 -10.92 4.21
N SER A 142 -5.09 -11.41 4.49
CA SER A 142 -3.96 -11.39 3.56
C SER A 142 -4.23 -12.18 2.27
N GLU A 143 -4.89 -13.34 2.37
CA GLU A 143 -5.32 -14.12 1.20
C GLU A 143 -6.32 -13.34 0.34
N ASN A 144 -7.31 -12.70 0.97
CA ASN A 144 -8.29 -11.89 0.25
C ASN A 144 -7.64 -10.68 -0.42
N LEU A 145 -6.72 -9.99 0.24
CA LEU A 145 -5.93 -8.90 -0.34
C LEU A 145 -5.11 -9.38 -1.54
N THR A 146 -4.38 -10.48 -1.38
CA THR A 146 -3.55 -11.06 -2.44
C THR A 146 -4.39 -11.41 -3.67
N GLN A 147 -5.57 -11.99 -3.47
CA GLN A 147 -6.51 -12.27 -4.56
C GLN A 147 -7.01 -10.99 -5.25
N CYS A 148 -7.28 -9.90 -4.50
CA CYS A 148 -7.64 -8.62 -5.12
C CYS A 148 -6.50 -8.09 -6.00
N LEU A 149 -5.28 -8.07 -5.46
CA LEU A 149 -4.10 -7.55 -6.17
C LEU A 149 -3.77 -8.40 -7.39
N GLN A 150 -3.91 -9.73 -7.31
CA GLN A 150 -3.71 -10.61 -8.45
C GLN A 150 -4.73 -10.34 -9.57
N THR A 151 -6.02 -10.20 -9.21
CA THR A 151 -7.06 -9.84 -10.20
C THR A 151 -6.80 -8.46 -10.80
N LEU A 152 -6.37 -7.47 -10.02
CA LEU A 152 -5.97 -6.17 -10.56
C LEU A 152 -4.77 -6.28 -11.51
N LYS A 153 -3.76 -7.09 -11.16
CA LYS A 153 -2.57 -7.32 -12.00
C LYS A 153 -2.97 -7.86 -13.37
N GLU A 154 -3.87 -8.84 -13.40
CA GLU A 154 -4.43 -9.43 -14.62
C GLU A 154 -5.23 -8.40 -15.43
N MET A 155 -6.18 -7.69 -14.79
CA MET A 155 -7.03 -6.71 -15.46
C MET A 155 -6.24 -5.53 -16.05
N TYR A 156 -5.21 -5.05 -15.35
CA TYR A 156 -4.33 -4.00 -15.89
C TYR A 156 -3.57 -4.49 -17.12
N SER A 157 -3.08 -5.73 -17.10
CA SER A 157 -2.40 -6.33 -18.25
C SER A 157 -3.34 -6.55 -19.44
N ASP A 158 -4.59 -6.97 -19.19
CA ASP A 158 -5.60 -7.17 -20.25
C ASP A 158 -6.01 -5.85 -20.94
N LEU A 159 -5.88 -4.72 -20.23
CA LEU A 159 -6.21 -3.38 -20.73
C LEU A 159 -4.97 -2.58 -21.20
N ASP A 160 -3.76 -3.15 -21.12
CA ASP A 160 -2.52 -2.48 -21.49
C ASP A 160 -2.39 -2.39 -23.02
N SER A 161 -3.01 -1.35 -23.58
CA SER A 161 -2.80 -0.89 -24.94
C SER A 161 -2.09 0.48 -24.91
N PRO A 162 -1.08 0.71 -25.79
CA PRO A 162 -0.24 1.92 -25.78
C PRO A 162 -0.99 3.26 -25.86
N ILE A 163 -2.26 3.24 -26.30
CA ILE A 163 -3.07 4.44 -26.59
C ILE A 163 -4.09 4.74 -25.47
N THR A 164 -4.41 3.78 -24.59
CA THR A 164 -5.59 3.86 -23.70
C THR A 164 -5.32 3.72 -22.21
N SER A 165 -4.14 3.25 -21.77
CA SER A 165 -3.95 2.81 -20.37
C SER A 165 -3.96 3.96 -19.34
N GLU A 166 -3.41 5.14 -19.64
CA GLU A 166 -3.38 6.26 -18.68
C GLU A 166 -4.77 6.84 -18.39
N ASN A 167 -5.64 6.95 -19.39
CA ASN A 167 -7.00 7.47 -19.20
C ASN A 167 -7.95 6.43 -18.58
N MET A 168 -7.68 5.14 -18.77
CA MET A 168 -8.60 4.08 -18.33
C MET A 168 -8.28 3.53 -16.93
N CYS A 169 -7.00 3.56 -16.51
CA CYS A 169 -6.57 3.00 -15.22
C CYS A 169 -5.69 3.99 -14.42
N PRO A 170 -6.23 5.12 -13.96
CA PRO A 170 -5.44 6.19 -13.32
C PRO A 170 -4.75 5.76 -12.03
N ASN A 171 -5.25 4.73 -11.34
CA ASN A 171 -4.68 4.24 -10.08
C ASN A 171 -3.71 3.06 -10.28
N GLU A 172 -3.39 2.64 -11.52
CA GLU A 172 -2.52 1.48 -11.75
C GLU A 172 -1.21 1.59 -10.95
N ALA A 173 -0.55 2.75 -11.03
CA ALA A 173 0.69 3.02 -10.31
C ALA A 173 0.58 2.78 -8.79
N GLU A 174 -0.51 3.21 -8.16
CA GLU A 174 -0.78 3.00 -6.73
C GLU A 174 -0.79 1.50 -6.40
N PHE A 175 -1.56 0.71 -7.17
CA PHE A 175 -1.70 -0.71 -6.91
C PHE A 175 -0.47 -1.53 -7.29
N ARG A 176 0.32 -1.11 -8.30
CA ARG A 176 1.64 -1.68 -8.57
C ARG A 176 2.58 -1.47 -7.37
N GLY A 177 2.56 -0.27 -6.77
CA GLY A 177 3.26 0.00 -5.52
C GLY A 177 2.82 -0.91 -4.38
N TYR A 178 1.50 -1.12 -4.21
CA TYR A 178 0.98 -2.04 -3.20
C TYR A 178 1.39 -3.50 -3.42
N MET A 179 1.41 -3.97 -4.67
CA MET A 179 1.88 -5.32 -5.01
C MET A 179 3.33 -5.53 -4.59
N LEU A 180 4.20 -4.55 -4.85
CA LEU A 180 5.62 -4.61 -4.45
C LEU A 180 5.78 -4.57 -2.93
N LEU A 181 5.09 -3.64 -2.26
CA LEU A 181 5.11 -3.52 -0.80
C LEU A 181 4.55 -4.76 -0.10
N MET A 182 3.66 -5.52 -0.73
CA MET A 182 3.18 -6.80 -0.19
C MET A 182 4.26 -7.89 -0.19
N LYS A 183 5.29 -7.76 -1.03
CA LYS A 183 6.31 -8.78 -1.26
C LYS A 183 7.74 -8.20 -1.21
N LEU A 184 8.01 -7.29 -0.28
CA LEU A 184 9.34 -6.66 -0.16
C LEU A 184 10.52 -7.62 0.04
N ASN A 185 10.29 -8.83 0.57
CA ASN A 185 11.33 -9.84 0.73
C ASN A 185 11.55 -10.70 -0.53
N ASP A 186 10.71 -10.56 -1.57
CA ASP A 186 10.77 -11.36 -2.78
C ASP A 186 11.50 -10.62 -3.90
N GLN A 187 12.78 -10.95 -4.09
CA GLN A 187 13.61 -10.34 -5.13
C GLN A 187 13.04 -10.56 -6.54
N ASN A 188 12.32 -11.65 -6.78
CA ASN A 188 11.76 -11.93 -8.10
C ASN A 188 10.68 -10.92 -8.47
N GLU A 189 9.83 -10.52 -7.52
CA GLU A 189 8.78 -9.52 -7.77
C GLU A 189 9.36 -8.14 -8.06
N ILE A 190 10.47 -7.79 -7.38
CA ILE A 190 11.22 -6.56 -7.64
C ILE A 190 11.84 -6.58 -9.04
N ASN A 191 12.41 -7.71 -9.45
CA ASN A 191 12.98 -7.90 -10.78
C ASN A 191 11.91 -7.85 -11.88
N GLU A 192 10.75 -8.47 -11.66
CA GLU A 192 9.62 -8.39 -12.58
C GLU A 192 9.10 -6.95 -12.71
N ALA A 193 9.10 -6.18 -11.60
CA ALA A 193 8.70 -4.77 -11.65
C ALA A 193 9.64 -3.89 -12.48
N GLN A 194 10.89 -4.30 -12.71
CA GLN A 194 11.79 -3.61 -13.65
C GLN A 194 11.33 -3.71 -15.11
N ARG A 195 10.46 -4.67 -15.43
CA ARG A 195 9.86 -4.84 -16.77
C ARG A 195 8.59 -4.01 -16.96
N LEU A 196 8.11 -3.32 -15.91
CA LEU A 196 6.97 -2.42 -16.05
C LEU A 196 7.32 -1.27 -17.02
N PRO A 197 6.31 -0.72 -17.72
CA PRO A 197 6.47 0.50 -18.52
C PRO A 197 7.13 1.64 -17.73
N GLU A 198 7.94 2.45 -18.41
CA GLU A 198 8.71 3.54 -17.79
C GLU A 198 7.84 4.48 -16.95
N ARG A 199 6.67 4.85 -17.47
CA ARG A 199 5.68 5.69 -16.77
C ARG A 199 5.35 5.15 -15.36
N LEU A 200 5.22 3.83 -15.23
CA LEU A 200 4.88 3.17 -13.97
C LEU A 200 6.11 3.06 -13.08
N ARG A 201 7.28 2.71 -13.65
CA ARG A 201 8.54 2.63 -12.89
C ARG A 201 8.92 3.97 -12.27
N GLN A 202 8.72 5.07 -12.99
CA GLN A 202 9.00 6.42 -12.51
C GLN A 202 7.90 7.01 -11.62
N SER A 203 6.76 6.34 -11.50
CA SER A 203 5.67 6.80 -10.64
C SER A 203 6.09 6.80 -9.16
N LYS A 204 5.58 7.78 -8.40
CA LYS A 204 5.89 7.92 -6.96
C LYS A 204 5.63 6.64 -6.17
N PRO A 205 4.49 5.92 -6.33
CA PRO A 205 4.22 4.72 -5.53
C PRO A 205 5.21 3.58 -5.81
N VAL A 206 5.61 3.38 -7.06
CA VAL A 206 6.54 2.31 -7.45
C VAL A 206 7.97 2.64 -7.02
N ARG A 207 8.43 3.89 -7.23
CA ARG A 207 9.72 4.35 -6.71
C ARG A 207 9.82 4.24 -5.20
N PHE A 208 8.75 4.59 -4.48
CA PHE A 208 8.69 4.43 -3.02
C PHE A 208 8.83 2.96 -2.60
N ALA A 209 8.18 2.04 -3.31
CA ALA A 209 8.30 0.61 -3.04
C ALA A 209 9.73 0.10 -3.27
N PHE A 210 10.40 0.53 -4.35
CA PHE A 210 11.82 0.20 -4.59
C PHE A 210 12.74 0.73 -3.49
N ALA A 211 12.60 2.01 -3.10
CA ALA A 211 13.39 2.59 -2.02
C ALA A 211 13.15 1.87 -0.68
N THR A 212 11.92 1.42 -0.43
CA THR A 212 11.57 0.66 0.78
C THR A 212 12.18 -0.74 0.75
N HIS A 213 12.16 -1.41 -0.41
CA HIS A 213 12.82 -2.70 -0.61
C HIS A 213 14.33 -2.59 -0.39
N GLU A 214 14.97 -1.57 -0.99
CA GLU A 214 16.40 -1.30 -0.84
C GLU A 214 16.79 -1.11 0.63
N ALA A 215 16.04 -0.29 1.38
CA ALA A 215 16.25 -0.08 2.81
C ALA A 215 16.10 -1.37 3.62
N LEU A 216 15.19 -2.26 3.22
CA LEU A 216 14.99 -3.56 3.85
C LEU A 216 16.17 -4.51 3.58
N ILE A 217 16.60 -4.68 2.32
CA ILE A 217 17.64 -5.66 1.97
C ILE A 217 19.03 -5.24 2.46
N THR A 218 19.32 -3.94 2.49
CA THR A 218 20.55 -3.37 3.07
C THR A 218 20.49 -3.33 4.60
N ASN A 219 19.32 -3.63 5.18
CA ASN A 219 19.03 -3.55 6.61
C ASN A 219 19.39 -2.14 7.14
N ASN A 220 19.01 -1.11 6.38
CA ASN A 220 19.07 0.28 6.77
C ASN A 220 17.76 0.65 7.47
N TYR A 221 17.65 0.21 8.73
CA TYR A 221 16.44 0.41 9.55
C TYR A 221 16.10 1.89 9.76
N ILE A 222 17.11 2.78 9.81
CA ILE A 222 16.92 4.23 9.90
C ILE A 222 16.18 4.75 8.66
N ARG A 223 16.66 4.41 7.45
CA ARG A 223 16.02 4.79 6.18
C ARG A 223 14.63 4.16 6.06
N PHE A 224 14.45 2.91 6.46
CA PHE A 224 13.15 2.23 6.45
C PHE A 224 12.11 2.98 7.30
N PHE A 225 12.42 3.31 8.56
CA PHE A 225 11.49 4.05 9.41
C PHE A 225 11.35 5.52 9.01
N ARG A 226 12.35 6.12 8.35
CA ARG A 226 12.21 7.44 7.69
C ARG A 226 11.16 7.39 6.57
N LEU A 227 11.21 6.37 5.71
CA LEU A 227 10.21 6.14 4.67
C LEU A 227 8.83 5.86 5.28
N ALA A 228 8.73 5.06 6.35
CA ALA A 228 7.47 4.81 7.05
C ALA A 228 6.83 6.12 7.57
N ARG A 229 7.63 7.05 8.09
CA ARG A 229 7.15 8.37 8.51
C ARG A 229 6.65 9.22 7.34
N GLN A 230 7.19 9.05 6.13
CA GLN A 230 6.76 9.76 4.91
C GLN A 230 5.59 9.09 4.18
N ALA A 231 5.35 7.80 4.42
CA ALA A 231 4.30 7.02 3.75
C ALA A 231 2.90 7.61 3.93
N THR A 232 2.00 7.34 2.98
CA THR A 232 0.56 7.52 3.19
C THR A 232 0.02 6.46 4.15
N CYS A 233 -1.20 6.64 4.68
CA CYS A 233 -1.78 5.70 5.65
C CYS A 233 -1.76 4.25 5.14
N LEU A 234 -2.27 3.98 3.92
CA LEU A 234 -2.32 2.62 3.36
C LEU A 234 -0.94 2.03 3.06
N VAL A 235 0.01 2.86 2.60
CA VAL A 235 1.40 2.42 2.41
C VAL A 235 2.03 2.05 3.75
N ALA A 236 1.80 2.85 4.80
CA ALA A 236 2.27 2.54 6.15
C ALA A 236 1.63 1.27 6.71
N CYS A 237 0.34 1.00 6.42
CA CYS A 237 -0.30 -0.27 6.77
C CYS A 237 0.40 -1.49 6.13
N LEU A 238 0.85 -1.36 4.87
CA LEU A 238 1.61 -2.43 4.21
C LEU A 238 3.01 -2.60 4.81
N MET A 239 3.69 -1.49 5.10
CA MET A 239 5.03 -1.49 5.73
C MET A 239 5.01 -2.08 7.15
N HIS A 240 3.90 -1.90 7.88
CA HIS A 240 3.71 -2.42 9.25
C HIS A 240 4.02 -3.92 9.36
N ARG A 241 3.75 -4.68 8.30
CA ARG A 241 4.04 -6.12 8.22
C ARG A 241 5.51 -6.49 8.42
N TYR A 242 6.42 -5.53 8.20
CA TYR A 242 7.86 -5.73 8.28
C TYR A 242 8.47 -5.11 9.53
N PHE A 243 7.69 -4.47 10.41
CA PHE A 243 8.22 -3.74 11.56
C PHE A 243 9.00 -4.67 12.51
N VAL A 244 8.42 -5.82 12.89
CA VAL A 244 9.13 -6.84 13.69
C VAL A 244 10.44 -7.28 13.04
N GLN A 245 10.42 -7.55 11.73
CA GLN A 245 11.61 -7.97 10.97
C GLN A 245 12.70 -6.90 11.05
N ILE A 246 12.39 -5.65 10.73
CA ILE A 246 13.37 -4.56 10.72
C ILE A 246 13.86 -4.25 12.14
N ARG A 247 12.96 -4.22 13.14
CA ARG A 247 13.32 -3.97 14.55
C ARG A 247 14.28 -5.04 15.09
N SER A 248 13.99 -6.32 14.83
CA SER A 248 14.87 -7.42 15.24
C SER A 248 16.23 -7.37 14.56
N GLN A 249 16.25 -7.14 13.24
CA GLN A 249 17.47 -6.97 12.46
C GLN A 249 18.32 -5.77 12.93
N ALA A 250 17.67 -4.69 13.37
CA ALA A 250 18.34 -3.53 13.94
C ALA A 250 19.01 -3.86 15.29
N LEU A 251 18.34 -4.58 16.19
CA LEU A 251 18.94 -5.02 17.45
C LEU A 251 20.18 -5.88 17.21
N THR A 252 20.12 -6.83 16.28
CA THR A 252 21.27 -7.67 15.92
C THR A 252 22.41 -6.82 15.35
N LYS A 253 22.12 -5.88 14.43
CA LYS A 253 23.15 -4.97 13.89
C LYS A 253 23.81 -4.10 14.96
N LEU A 254 23.01 -3.51 15.86
CA LEU A 254 23.51 -2.70 16.97
C LEU A 254 24.42 -3.53 17.90
N SER A 255 23.99 -4.74 18.27
CA SER A 255 24.80 -5.66 19.08
C SER A 255 26.13 -6.01 18.41
N CYS A 256 26.12 -6.32 17.11
CA CYS A 256 27.35 -6.58 16.35
C CYS A 256 28.29 -5.36 16.31
N ALA A 257 27.74 -4.16 16.08
CA ALA A 257 28.53 -2.92 16.06
C ALA A 257 29.17 -2.64 17.43
N PHE A 258 28.43 -2.86 18.52
CA PHE A 258 28.93 -2.65 19.88
C PHE A 258 29.88 -3.75 20.38
N ALA A 259 29.92 -4.94 19.76
CA ALA A 259 30.86 -5.99 20.14
C ALA A 259 32.35 -5.57 20.00
N GLY A 260 32.63 -4.63 19.08
CA GLY A 260 33.95 -4.02 18.90
C GLY A 260 34.28 -2.90 19.90
N HIS A 261 33.31 -2.46 20.71
CA HIS A 261 33.50 -1.35 21.63
C HIS A 261 34.46 -1.73 22.78
N PRO A 262 35.32 -0.80 23.27
CA PRO A 262 36.27 -1.09 24.36
C PRO A 262 35.59 -1.46 25.68
N LYS A 263 34.42 -0.87 25.97
CA LYS A 263 33.64 -1.19 27.17
C LYS A 263 32.93 -2.54 26.99
N ARG A 264 32.87 -3.32 28.08
CA ARG A 264 32.15 -4.61 28.12
C ARG A 264 30.65 -4.45 27.84
N GLU A 265 30.08 -3.31 28.26
CA GLU A 265 28.68 -2.98 28.16
C GLU A 265 28.53 -1.59 27.53
N VAL A 266 27.61 -1.47 26.58
CA VAL A 266 27.21 -0.21 25.97
C VAL A 266 25.80 0.14 26.43
N HIS A 267 25.65 1.30 27.07
CA HIS A 267 24.37 1.83 27.51
C HIS A 267 23.78 2.67 26.39
N TYR A 268 22.74 2.16 25.75
CA TYR A 268 22.07 2.83 24.64
C TYR A 268 20.75 3.45 25.10
N PRO A 269 20.55 4.78 24.96
CA PRO A 269 19.33 5.43 25.42
C PRO A 269 18.08 4.84 24.75
N ILE A 270 17.13 4.40 25.58
CA ILE A 270 15.90 3.77 25.09
C ILE A 270 15.04 4.75 24.29
N SER A 271 15.07 6.03 24.63
CA SER A 271 14.39 7.12 23.90
C SER A 271 14.88 7.21 22.45
N THR A 272 16.20 7.09 22.25
CA THR A 272 16.81 7.10 20.93
C THR A 272 16.39 5.88 20.12
N LEU A 273 16.41 4.69 20.74
CA LEU A 273 15.98 3.45 20.10
C LEU A 273 14.50 3.50 19.71
N THR A 274 13.66 4.00 20.61
CA THR A 274 12.22 4.21 20.42
C THR A 274 11.97 5.08 19.19
N GLN A 275 12.67 6.21 19.11
CA GLN A 275 12.56 7.12 17.97
C GLN A 275 13.05 6.46 16.69
N GLN A 276 14.25 5.87 16.68
CA GLN A 276 14.88 5.30 15.49
C GLN A 276 14.07 4.13 14.90
N LEU A 277 13.61 3.22 15.76
CA LEU A 277 12.87 2.01 15.38
C LEU A 277 11.35 2.19 15.35
N GLY A 278 10.89 3.43 15.52
CA GLY A 278 9.50 3.78 15.33
C GLY A 278 8.55 3.01 16.25
N PHE A 279 8.95 2.80 17.51
CA PHE A 279 8.04 2.29 18.53
C PHE A 279 7.04 3.38 18.93
N GLU A 280 5.88 2.99 19.44
CA GLU A 280 4.86 3.92 19.91
C GLU A 280 5.32 4.67 21.16
N ASN A 281 6.10 4.03 22.03
CA ASN A 281 6.66 4.61 23.24
C ASN A 281 7.82 3.78 23.80
N GLU A 282 8.52 4.33 24.79
CA GLU A 282 9.66 3.69 25.45
C GLU A 282 9.28 2.38 26.16
N THR A 283 8.04 2.23 26.64
CA THR A 283 7.56 1.00 27.28
C THR A 283 7.47 -0.15 26.29
N GLU A 284 6.95 0.09 25.08
CA GLU A 284 6.92 -0.90 24.01
C GLU A 284 8.35 -1.27 23.58
N SER A 285 9.22 -0.26 23.37
CA SER A 285 10.62 -0.50 23.03
C SER A 285 11.34 -1.33 24.09
N LYS A 286 11.07 -1.06 25.38
CA LYS A 286 11.63 -1.83 26.50
C LYS A 286 11.19 -3.27 26.44
N HIS A 287 9.89 -3.50 26.33
CA HIS A 287 9.32 -4.84 26.30
C HIS A 287 9.83 -5.65 25.10
N PHE A 288 9.98 -5.00 23.95
CA PHE A 288 10.59 -5.61 22.77
C PHE A 288 12.05 -5.99 23.05
N CYS A 289 12.88 -5.10 23.60
CA CYS A 289 14.28 -5.43 23.90
C CYS A 289 14.40 -6.61 24.90
N GLU A 290 13.62 -6.60 25.97
CA GLU A 290 13.61 -7.66 26.99
C GLU A 290 13.18 -9.02 26.39
N THR A 291 12.19 -9.01 25.49
CA THR A 291 11.72 -10.21 24.78
C THR A 291 12.80 -10.78 23.85
N TRP A 292 13.71 -9.94 23.35
CA TRP A 292 14.88 -10.35 22.57
C TRP A 292 16.12 -10.68 23.43
N GLY A 293 15.96 -10.75 24.76
CA GLY A 293 17.03 -11.15 25.69
C GLY A 293 18.01 -10.03 26.06
N LEU A 294 17.68 -8.76 25.77
CA LEU A 294 18.48 -7.61 26.19
C LEU A 294 18.03 -7.10 27.56
N SER A 295 19.00 -6.71 28.39
CA SER A 295 18.75 -6.09 29.69
C SER A 295 18.43 -4.60 29.51
N VAL A 296 17.47 -4.09 30.28
CA VAL A 296 17.15 -2.65 30.32
C VAL A 296 17.30 -2.13 31.75
N PHE A 297 18.19 -1.16 31.95
CA PHE A 297 18.46 -0.56 33.26
C PHE A 297 18.30 0.96 33.20
N GLY A 298 17.43 1.49 34.08
CA GLY A 298 17.05 2.90 34.05
C GLY A 298 16.43 3.26 32.69
N SER A 299 17.02 4.26 32.01
CA SER A 299 16.62 4.73 30.68
C SER A 299 17.48 4.17 29.53
N ASN A 300 18.25 3.09 29.78
CA ASN A 300 19.17 2.53 28.81
C ASN A 300 18.92 1.04 28.55
N VAL A 301 18.97 0.66 27.27
CA VAL A 301 19.13 -0.73 26.84
C VAL A 301 20.61 -1.07 26.89
N ILE A 302 20.95 -2.21 27.49
CA ILE A 302 22.33 -2.64 27.69
C ILE A 302 22.70 -3.65 26.61
N PHE A 303 23.70 -3.30 25.80
CA PHE A 303 24.32 -4.21 24.85
C PHE A 303 25.60 -4.76 25.44
N GLU A 304 25.58 -6.03 25.83
CA GLU A 304 26.76 -6.73 26.34
C GLU A 304 27.50 -7.45 25.21
N LYS A 305 28.83 -7.39 25.21
CA LYS A 305 29.65 -7.99 24.15
C LYS A 305 29.43 -9.50 23.94
N GLN A 306 29.04 -10.22 24.99
CA GLN A 306 28.86 -11.69 24.96
C GLN A 306 27.40 -12.12 24.78
N ILE A 307 26.44 -11.19 24.89
CA ILE A 307 25.02 -11.50 24.82
C ILE A 307 24.49 -10.94 23.50
N GLN A 308 24.22 -11.83 22.55
CA GLN A 308 23.56 -11.46 21.31
C GLN A 308 22.04 -11.50 21.48
N PRO A 309 21.29 -10.54 20.89
CA PRO A 309 19.84 -10.61 20.82
C PRO A 309 19.39 -11.95 20.23
N GLN A 310 18.48 -12.63 20.93
CA GLN A 310 17.92 -13.90 20.48
C GLN A 310 16.45 -13.72 20.11
N PRO A 311 15.96 -14.39 19.05
CA PRO A 311 14.53 -14.38 18.77
C PRO A 311 13.77 -14.99 19.96
N PRO A 312 12.62 -14.41 20.32
CA PRO A 312 11.83 -14.92 21.44
C PRO A 312 11.28 -16.32 21.15
N THR A 313 11.02 -17.07 22.22
CA THR A 313 10.41 -18.41 22.16
C THR A 313 9.00 -18.38 21.56
N LEU A 314 8.25 -17.33 21.87
CA LEU A 314 6.95 -17.05 21.28
C LEU A 314 7.07 -15.88 20.29
N PRO A 315 6.44 -15.96 19.10
CA PRO A 315 6.43 -14.86 18.16
C PRO A 315 5.88 -13.58 18.79
N TRP A 316 6.55 -12.46 18.54
CA TRP A 316 6.08 -11.15 18.94
C TRP A 316 4.70 -10.87 18.35
N ARG A 317 3.75 -10.48 19.21
CA ARG A 317 2.42 -10.07 18.79
C ARG A 317 2.42 -8.57 18.53
N GLU A 318 2.51 -8.22 17.26
CA GLU A 318 2.51 -6.82 16.85
C GLU A 318 1.21 -6.12 17.29
N GLN A 319 1.35 -4.89 17.77
CA GLN A 319 0.25 -4.06 18.24
C GLN A 319 -0.16 -3.05 17.18
N ARG A 320 -1.29 -2.36 17.39
CA ARG A 320 -1.68 -1.25 16.52
C ARG A 320 -0.67 -0.11 16.63
N SER A 321 -0.14 0.33 15.49
CA SER A 321 0.74 1.49 15.42
C SER A 321 -0.05 2.77 15.15
N PHE A 322 -0.29 3.58 16.17
CA PHE A 322 -1.00 4.84 16.01
C PHE A 322 -0.10 5.91 15.39
N HIS A 323 1.12 6.11 15.91
CA HIS A 323 2.00 7.20 15.50
C HIS A 323 2.50 7.06 14.06
N LEU A 324 2.87 5.85 13.64
CA LEU A 324 3.39 5.61 12.28
C LEU A 324 2.32 5.23 11.26
N VAL A 325 1.10 4.83 11.67
CA VAL A 325 0.08 4.37 10.70
C VAL A 325 -1.23 5.14 10.84
N GLU A 326 -1.93 5.03 11.97
CA GLU A 326 -3.30 5.56 12.09
C GLU A 326 -3.39 7.09 12.09
N ASN A 327 -2.41 7.78 12.69
CA ASN A 327 -2.31 9.25 12.73
C ASN A 327 -2.34 9.88 11.31
N LYS A 328 -1.78 9.18 10.31
CA LYS A 328 -1.72 9.66 8.92
C LYS A 328 -3.09 9.85 8.26
N ARG A 329 -4.15 9.37 8.91
CA ARG A 329 -5.54 9.45 8.47
C ARG A 329 -6.35 10.47 9.30
N ILE A 330 -5.77 11.20 10.26
CA ILE A 330 -6.55 12.15 11.07
C ILE A 330 -7.36 13.10 10.16
N GLY A 331 -8.67 13.14 10.38
CA GLY A 331 -9.62 13.92 9.58
C GLY A 331 -10.12 13.25 8.29
N ILE A 332 -9.64 12.04 7.95
CA ILE A 332 -10.05 11.28 6.76
C ILE A 332 -10.93 10.09 7.19
N PRO A 333 -12.23 10.06 6.84
CA PRO A 333 -13.08 8.92 7.15
C PRO A 333 -12.68 7.67 6.34
N LEU A 334 -13.04 6.49 6.83
CA LEU A 334 -12.72 5.20 6.19
C LEU A 334 -13.34 5.11 4.79
N SER A 335 -14.56 5.62 4.63
CA SER A 335 -15.25 5.71 3.35
C SER A 335 -14.41 6.42 2.29
N VAL A 336 -13.82 7.57 2.63
CA VAL A 336 -12.94 8.36 1.76
C VAL A 336 -11.60 7.67 1.54
N LEU A 337 -11.01 7.08 2.59
CA LEU A 337 -9.76 6.33 2.48
C LEU A 337 -9.89 5.17 1.48
N PHE A 338 -10.97 4.41 1.54
CA PHE A 338 -11.19 3.27 0.65
C PHE A 338 -11.60 3.73 -0.76
N ASN A 339 -12.37 4.80 -0.88
CA ASN A 339 -12.79 5.35 -2.16
C ASN A 339 -11.65 6.05 -2.93
N GLY A 340 -10.63 6.56 -2.22
CA GLY A 340 -9.55 7.39 -2.77
C GLY A 340 -9.99 8.83 -3.11
N SER A 341 -11.24 9.18 -2.80
CA SER A 341 -11.87 10.46 -3.07
C SER A 341 -13.13 10.63 -2.19
N PRO A 342 -13.70 11.84 -2.07
CA PRO A 342 -14.97 12.04 -1.38
C PRO A 342 -16.06 11.08 -1.87
N VAL A 343 -16.79 10.47 -0.94
CA VAL A 343 -17.96 9.61 -1.26
C VAL A 343 -19.19 10.50 -1.43
N ASN A 344 -20.03 10.19 -2.42
CA ASN A 344 -21.28 10.90 -2.61
C ASN A 344 -22.31 10.44 -1.57
N PRO A 345 -22.84 11.33 -0.69
CA PRO A 345 -23.82 10.95 0.32
C PRO A 345 -25.10 10.34 -0.26
N SER A 346 -25.47 10.65 -1.51
CA SER A 346 -26.65 10.05 -2.14
C SER A 346 -26.51 8.54 -2.35
N ASP A 347 -25.28 8.01 -2.44
CA ASP A 347 -25.03 6.57 -2.59
C ASP A 347 -25.43 5.78 -1.33
N ALA A 348 -25.60 6.46 -0.18
CA ALA A 348 -26.14 5.84 1.02
C ALA A 348 -27.62 5.48 0.90
N ILE A 349 -28.34 6.08 -0.06
CA ILE A 349 -29.77 5.88 -0.29
C ILE A 349 -29.93 5.06 -1.58
N PRO A 350 -30.12 3.73 -1.48
CA PRO A 350 -30.32 2.90 -2.65
C PRO A 350 -31.63 3.27 -3.36
N SER A 351 -31.59 3.22 -4.69
CA SER A 351 -32.79 3.42 -5.52
C SER A 351 -33.88 2.41 -5.16
N PRO A 352 -35.18 2.76 -5.31
CA PRO A 352 -36.28 1.84 -5.01
C PRO A 352 -36.11 0.49 -5.71
N VAL A 353 -36.44 -0.58 -4.99
CA VAL A 353 -36.43 -1.94 -5.55
C VAL A 353 -37.46 -1.99 -6.67
N GLN A 354 -37.00 -2.28 -7.89
CA GLN A 354 -37.89 -2.48 -9.02
C GLN A 354 -38.47 -3.89 -8.94
N SER A 355 -39.79 -3.99 -8.85
CA SER A 355 -40.48 -5.27 -8.96
C SER A 355 -40.57 -5.66 -10.44
N SER A 356 -40.13 -6.88 -10.77
CA SER A 356 -40.45 -7.48 -12.06
C SER A 356 -41.94 -7.80 -12.21
N PHE A 357 -42.77 -7.53 -11.20
CA PHE A 357 -44.21 -7.80 -11.17
C PHE A 357 -45.00 -6.51 -10.92
N ASP A 358 -46.14 -6.39 -11.59
CA ASP A 358 -47.11 -5.32 -11.34
C ASP A 358 -47.81 -5.50 -9.99
N THR A 359 -48.67 -4.55 -9.63
CA THR A 359 -49.46 -4.59 -8.38
C THR A 359 -50.40 -5.79 -8.30
N ASN A 360 -50.63 -6.52 -9.40
CA ASN A 360 -51.47 -7.71 -9.47
C ASN A 360 -50.64 -9.00 -9.48
N GLY A 361 -49.32 -8.92 -9.28
CA GLY A 361 -48.41 -10.06 -9.29
C GLY A 361 -48.13 -10.63 -10.68
N LYS A 362 -48.40 -9.89 -11.77
CA LYS A 362 -48.08 -10.31 -13.14
C LYS A 362 -46.72 -9.79 -13.56
N TYR A 363 -45.93 -10.64 -14.22
CA TYR A 363 -44.60 -10.27 -14.71
C TYR A 363 -44.68 -9.12 -15.73
N ILE A 364 -43.94 -8.05 -15.47
CA ILE A 364 -43.79 -6.89 -16.35
C ILE A 364 -42.70 -7.25 -17.37
N CYS A 365 -43.09 -7.83 -18.50
CA CYS A 365 -42.17 -8.05 -19.61
C CYS A 365 -41.78 -6.68 -20.19
N SER A 366 -40.50 -6.33 -20.12
CA SER A 366 -39.96 -5.16 -20.81
C SER A 366 -40.07 -5.40 -22.32
N GLN A 367 -41.19 -4.97 -22.92
CA GLN A 367 -41.34 -4.95 -24.37
C GLN A 367 -40.29 -4.02 -24.97
N ARG A 368 -39.12 -4.54 -25.36
CA ARG A 368 -38.40 -3.97 -26.48
C ARG A 368 -39.31 -4.17 -27.69
N LYS A 369 -39.84 -3.07 -28.24
CA LYS A 369 -40.57 -3.11 -29.51
C LYS A 369 -39.69 -3.83 -30.54
N PRO A 370 -40.16 -4.90 -31.18
CA PRO A 370 -39.43 -5.48 -32.29
C PRO A 370 -39.45 -4.46 -33.43
N THR A 371 -38.29 -3.89 -33.75
CA THR A 371 -38.10 -3.31 -35.08
C THR A 371 -38.20 -4.45 -36.08
N GLN A 372 -39.12 -4.34 -37.03
CA GLN A 372 -39.29 -5.33 -38.09
C GLN A 372 -37.96 -5.52 -38.83
N ASN A 373 -37.55 -6.79 -38.92
CA ASN A 373 -36.43 -7.39 -39.66
C ASN A 373 -35.39 -7.98 -38.73
N ASP A 374 -35.66 -9.20 -38.23
CA ASP A 374 -34.62 -10.17 -37.86
C ASP A 374 -35.26 -11.57 -37.82
N SER A 375 -35.51 -12.12 -39.01
CA SER A 375 -35.43 -13.55 -39.22
C SER A 375 -33.99 -13.84 -39.64
N ASP A 376 -33.18 -14.39 -38.73
CA ASP A 376 -32.28 -15.52 -39.00
C ASP A 376 -31.24 -15.70 -37.88
N THR A 377 -31.24 -16.92 -37.33
CA THR A 377 -30.14 -17.60 -36.63
C THR A 377 -29.53 -16.95 -35.37
N LEU A 378 -29.87 -17.54 -34.21
CA LEU A 378 -29.15 -17.40 -32.94
C LEU A 378 -27.72 -17.94 -33.07
N ASP A 379 -26.76 -17.05 -33.30
CA ASP A 379 -25.34 -17.32 -33.09
C ASP A 379 -24.92 -16.79 -31.70
N TYR A 380 -24.52 -17.72 -30.82
CA TYR A 380 -24.10 -17.44 -29.45
C TYR A 380 -22.61 -17.09 -29.43
N SER A 381 -22.23 -16.01 -30.11
CA SER A 381 -20.83 -15.59 -30.23
C SER A 381 -20.64 -14.09 -30.40
N ASN A 382 -21.45 -13.27 -29.73
CA ASN A 382 -21.20 -11.83 -29.60
C ASN A 382 -20.86 -11.45 -28.15
N ARG A 383 -19.58 -11.11 -27.95
CA ARG A 383 -19.12 -10.30 -26.83
C ARG A 383 -20.04 -9.08 -26.73
N ILE A 384 -20.70 -8.91 -25.60
CA ILE A 384 -21.54 -7.74 -25.33
C ILE A 384 -20.62 -6.52 -25.34
N ALA A 385 -20.60 -5.80 -26.45
CA ALA A 385 -20.12 -4.43 -26.51
C ALA A 385 -21.19 -3.56 -25.85
N ASP A 386 -21.02 -3.28 -24.55
CA ASP A 386 -21.85 -2.34 -23.81
C ASP A 386 -21.57 -0.91 -24.29
N ASN A 387 -22.16 -0.52 -25.43
CA ASN A 387 -22.23 0.86 -25.91
C ASN A 387 -23.41 1.63 -25.30
N ASN A 388 -23.60 1.51 -23.98
CA ASN A 388 -24.46 2.43 -23.24
C ASN A 388 -23.67 3.05 -22.10
N VAL A 389 -22.89 4.06 -22.50
CA VAL A 389 -22.29 5.06 -21.60
C VAL A 389 -23.44 5.70 -20.82
N CYS A 390 -23.63 5.27 -19.57
CA CYS A 390 -24.28 6.11 -18.58
C CYS A 390 -23.41 7.36 -18.43
N ASN A 391 -23.86 8.43 -19.05
CA ASN A 391 -23.23 9.74 -19.04
C ASN A 391 -23.27 10.29 -17.61
N ASN A 392 -22.26 9.98 -16.81
CA ASN A 392 -22.03 10.57 -15.49
C ASN A 392 -20.53 10.89 -15.37
N ASN A 393 -20.24 12.15 -15.08
CA ASN A 393 -18.89 12.71 -14.90
C ASN A 393 -18.19 12.12 -13.66
N TRP A 394 -17.61 10.94 -13.78
CA TRP A 394 -16.75 10.33 -12.74
C TRP A 394 -15.27 10.23 -13.15
N ILE A 395 -14.89 10.85 -14.27
CA ILE A 395 -13.49 11.07 -14.65
C ILE A 395 -13.17 12.54 -14.38
N THR A 396 -12.74 12.86 -13.17
CA THR A 396 -12.05 14.12 -12.88
C THR A 396 -10.55 13.86 -12.83
N SER A 397 -9.85 14.21 -13.90
CA SER A 397 -8.41 14.40 -13.89
C SER A 397 -8.11 15.69 -13.13
N TYR A 398 -7.29 15.62 -12.08
CA TYR A 398 -6.66 16.82 -11.53
C TYR A 398 -5.16 16.77 -11.80
N MET A 399 -4.75 17.60 -12.75
CA MET A 399 -3.37 18.02 -12.96
C MET A 399 -2.96 18.95 -11.81
N TYR A 400 -1.77 18.73 -11.26
CA TYR A 400 -1.05 19.73 -10.47
C TYR A 400 -0.71 20.91 -11.39
N GLN A 401 -1.16 22.12 -11.04
CA GLN A 401 -0.75 23.36 -11.70
C GLN A 401 0.71 23.67 -11.39
N GLN A 402 1.51 23.91 -12.43
CA GLN A 402 2.76 24.67 -12.38
C GLN A 402 2.63 25.87 -13.34
N PRO A 403 3.28 27.02 -13.08
CA PRO A 403 3.08 28.24 -13.86
C PRO A 403 3.72 28.18 -15.25
N ILE A 404 3.04 28.78 -16.22
CA ILE A 404 3.38 28.88 -17.65
C ILE A 404 4.50 29.91 -17.88
N THR A 405 5.48 29.56 -18.72
CA THR A 405 6.14 30.54 -19.61
C THR A 405 6.16 30.00 -21.04
N ASN A 406 5.84 30.89 -21.98
CA ASN A 406 5.61 30.65 -23.40
C ASN A 406 6.90 30.41 -24.18
N SER A 407 6.87 29.49 -25.17
CA SER A 407 7.31 29.81 -26.54
C SER A 407 6.88 28.75 -27.55
N SER A 408 6.61 29.26 -28.75
CA SER A 408 5.96 28.73 -29.94
C SER A 408 6.78 27.76 -30.81
N SER A 409 6.06 26.76 -31.37
CA SER A 409 6.13 26.14 -32.71
C SER A 409 7.47 26.02 -33.47
N SER A 410 7.79 24.82 -33.99
CA SER A 410 7.79 24.49 -35.44
C SER A 410 8.29 23.06 -35.72
N SER A 411 7.62 22.40 -36.64
CA SER A 411 7.86 21.09 -37.26
C SER A 411 9.10 21.02 -38.15
N THR A 412 9.85 19.90 -38.16
CA THR A 412 10.19 19.12 -39.39
C THR A 412 10.94 17.82 -39.09
N THR A 413 10.79 16.90 -40.04
CA THR A 413 11.15 15.48 -40.10
C THR A 413 12.62 15.15 -40.40
N ASN A 414 13.08 14.03 -39.84
CA ASN A 414 14.05 13.03 -40.32
C ASN A 414 15.42 13.47 -40.90
N SER A 415 16.52 13.02 -40.27
CA SER A 415 17.48 12.09 -40.90
C SER A 415 18.53 11.60 -39.88
N TRP A 416 19.02 10.40 -40.15
CA TRP A 416 19.84 9.51 -39.34
C TRP A 416 21.30 9.93 -39.09
N LEU A 417 21.77 9.51 -37.90
CA LEU A 417 23.11 8.97 -37.57
C LEU A 417 24.33 9.75 -38.08
N THR A 418 24.89 10.60 -37.21
CA THR A 418 26.22 10.41 -36.58
C THR A 418 26.47 11.54 -35.58
N GLU A 419 27.10 11.22 -34.44
CA GLU A 419 27.71 12.15 -33.48
C GLU A 419 26.79 13.13 -32.71
N SER A 420 26.03 12.62 -31.72
CA SER A 420 25.68 13.43 -30.53
C SER A 420 25.03 12.58 -29.44
N ASN A 421 25.81 11.85 -28.65
CA ASN A 421 25.29 11.22 -27.43
C ASN A 421 26.19 11.42 -26.20
N THR A 422 27.16 12.32 -26.30
CA THR A 422 28.02 12.72 -25.17
C THR A 422 27.33 13.77 -24.29
N SER A 423 26.55 14.70 -24.87
CA SER A 423 25.86 15.74 -24.10
C SER A 423 24.68 15.21 -23.27
N SER A 424 23.90 14.26 -23.80
CA SER A 424 22.77 13.66 -23.07
C SER A 424 23.23 12.69 -21.98
N LYS A 425 24.28 11.89 -22.25
CA LYS A 425 24.90 11.05 -21.20
C LYS A 425 25.57 11.89 -20.12
N LYS A 426 26.23 12.99 -20.48
CA LYS A 426 26.81 13.93 -19.51
C LYS A 426 25.73 14.61 -18.69
N GLN A 427 24.60 15.00 -19.28
CA GLN A 427 23.49 15.60 -18.56
C GLN A 427 22.81 14.62 -17.60
N ILE A 428 22.58 13.37 -18.01
CA ILE A 428 22.06 12.31 -17.13
C ILE A 428 23.07 11.97 -16.02
N PHE A 429 24.36 11.98 -16.34
CA PHE A 429 25.43 11.78 -15.36
C PHE A 429 25.49 12.93 -14.36
N ASP A 430 25.41 14.19 -14.82
CA ASP A 430 25.43 15.38 -13.97
C ASP A 430 24.17 15.43 -13.08
N GLU A 431 22.99 15.04 -13.58
CA GLU A 431 21.75 14.92 -12.79
C GLU A 431 21.80 13.79 -11.75
N LEU A 432 22.41 12.64 -12.10
CA LEU A 432 22.64 11.54 -11.15
C LEU A 432 23.70 11.92 -10.12
N LEU A 433 24.77 12.62 -10.53
CA LEU A 433 25.81 13.09 -9.64
C LEU A 433 25.27 14.14 -8.67
N GLU A 434 24.41 15.04 -9.14
CA GLU A 434 23.75 16.05 -8.31
C GLU A 434 22.73 15.40 -7.35
N PHE A 435 22.00 14.38 -7.78
CA PHE A 435 21.11 13.60 -6.91
C PHE A 435 21.89 12.86 -5.82
N ILE A 436 22.95 12.13 -6.19
CA ILE A 436 23.81 11.41 -5.24
C ILE A 436 24.53 12.39 -4.32
N TYR A 437 25.05 13.51 -4.85
CA TYR A 437 25.70 14.56 -4.06
C TYR A 437 24.74 15.15 -3.02
N ASN A 438 23.51 15.48 -3.41
CA ASN A 438 22.52 16.01 -2.48
C ASN A 438 22.08 14.96 -1.44
N GLU A 439 21.93 13.69 -1.81
CA GLU A 439 21.66 12.61 -0.84
C GLU A 439 22.83 12.42 0.14
N CYS A 440 24.08 12.40 -0.34
CA CYS A 440 25.26 12.29 0.50
C CYS A 440 25.42 13.50 1.43
N VAL A 441 25.17 14.71 0.94
CA VAL A 441 25.23 15.94 1.75
C VAL A 441 24.16 15.93 2.83
N ASP A 442 22.93 15.56 2.52
CA ASP A 442 21.85 15.44 3.52
C ASP A 442 22.16 14.37 4.57
N GLU A 443 22.81 13.28 4.17
CA GLU A 443 23.18 12.18 5.08
C GLU A 443 24.37 12.56 5.97
N VAL A 444 25.40 13.21 5.42
CA VAL A 444 26.52 13.79 6.19
C VAL A 444 26.05 14.89 7.15
N LEU A 445 25.11 15.73 6.73
CA LEU A 445 24.49 16.74 7.60
C LEU A 445 23.66 16.08 8.71
N CYS A 446 23.00 14.95 8.43
CA CYS A 446 22.30 14.16 9.44
C CYS A 446 23.28 13.56 10.46
N TYR A 447 24.40 12.99 10.00
CA TYR A 447 25.46 12.48 10.88
C TYR A 447 26.15 13.59 11.67
N SER A 448 26.36 14.76 11.08
CA SER A 448 26.89 15.96 11.75
C SER A 448 25.93 16.44 12.84
N LYS A 449 24.62 16.48 12.55
CA LYS A 449 23.58 16.84 13.52
C LYS A 449 23.44 15.79 14.62
N PHE A 450 23.59 14.51 14.28
CA PHE A 450 23.67 13.40 15.23
C PHE A 450 24.90 13.51 16.14
N ALA A 451 26.06 13.84 15.57
CA ALA A 451 27.30 14.10 16.32
C ALA A 451 27.17 15.33 17.24
N GLN A 452 26.55 16.43 16.79
CA GLN A 452 26.24 17.59 17.62
C GLN A 452 25.27 17.27 18.76
N THR A 453 24.36 16.32 18.55
CA THR A 453 23.42 15.86 19.59
C THR A 453 24.10 14.94 20.60
N ILE A 454 25.18 14.25 20.21
CA ILE A 454 26.01 13.38 21.07
C ILE A 454 27.18 14.15 21.72
N LEU A 455 27.57 15.31 21.19
CA LEU A 455 28.62 16.19 21.73
C LEU A 455 28.14 16.99 22.94
N LEU A 456 27.97 16.27 24.06
CA LEU A 456 28.18 16.84 25.37
C LEU A 456 29.33 16.19 26.16
N GLU A 457 30.10 15.25 25.59
CA GLU A 457 31.39 14.84 26.19
C GLU A 457 32.36 14.13 25.22
N GLU A 458 33.52 14.76 25.06
CA GLU A 458 34.88 14.24 24.79
C GLU A 458 35.39 13.71 23.41
N ILE A 459 36.71 13.90 23.28
CA ILE A 459 37.60 14.05 22.11
C ILE A 459 37.77 12.79 21.23
N ILE A 460 37.29 11.62 21.67
CA ILE A 460 37.44 10.34 20.95
C ILE A 460 36.55 10.28 19.68
N ILE A 461 35.56 11.15 19.59
CA ILE A 461 34.55 11.16 18.52
C ILE A 461 35.12 11.69 17.19
N SER A 462 36.14 12.56 17.20
CA SER A 462 36.67 13.15 15.95
C SER A 462 37.35 12.11 15.05
N GLU A 463 38.18 11.21 15.59
CA GLU A 463 38.81 10.13 14.81
C GLU A 463 37.79 9.10 14.32
N LEU A 464 36.75 8.83 15.12
CA LEU A 464 35.69 7.89 14.74
C LEU A 464 34.80 8.46 13.62
N ILE A 465 34.49 9.77 13.68
CA ILE A 465 33.76 10.50 12.64
C ILE A 465 34.58 10.57 11.36
N GLU A 466 35.86 10.92 11.45
CA GLU A 466 36.73 11.00 10.28
C GLU A 466 36.84 9.62 9.61
N LYS A 467 36.91 8.55 10.40
CA LYS A 467 36.89 7.18 9.89
C LYS A 467 35.54 6.78 9.29
N LEU A 468 34.41 7.10 9.93
CA LEU A 468 33.06 6.80 9.41
C LEU A 468 32.74 7.57 8.12
N ILE A 469 33.14 8.84 8.05
CA ILE A 469 33.01 9.64 6.83
C ILE A 469 33.88 9.05 5.73
N LYS A 470 35.10 8.61 6.05
CA LYS A 470 36.00 8.00 5.09
C LYS A 470 35.50 6.65 4.58
N ASP A 471 35.01 5.79 5.47
CA ASP A 471 34.43 4.50 5.12
C ASP A 471 33.15 4.68 4.27
N PHE A 472 32.31 5.66 4.61
CA PHE A 472 31.12 6.04 3.83
C PHE A 472 31.48 6.59 2.43
N ILE A 473 32.49 7.45 2.37
CA ILE A 473 33.01 7.99 1.11
C ILE A 473 33.59 6.85 0.26
N GLU A 474 34.34 5.91 0.85
CA GLU A 474 34.89 4.75 0.13
C GLU A 474 33.77 3.82 -0.38
N ASP A 475 32.77 3.51 0.42
CA ASP A 475 31.63 2.67 0.01
C ASP A 475 30.81 3.30 -1.13
N HIS A 476 30.54 4.61 -1.06
CA HIS A 476 29.82 5.31 -2.12
C HIS A 476 30.68 5.66 -3.35
N LEU A 477 32.00 5.83 -3.19
CA LEU A 477 32.93 5.88 -4.33
C LEU A 477 33.01 4.55 -5.06
N ILE A 478 32.90 3.43 -4.35
CA ILE A 478 32.82 2.10 -4.99
C ILE A 478 31.58 2.01 -5.87
N ASP A 479 30.43 2.52 -5.42
CA ASP A 479 29.19 2.56 -6.23
C ASP A 479 29.31 3.49 -7.45
N VAL A 480 29.92 4.67 -7.30
CA VAL A 480 30.20 5.60 -8.41
C VAL A 480 31.21 4.99 -9.40
N CYS A 481 32.25 4.31 -8.90
CA CYS A 481 33.20 3.57 -9.71
C CYS A 481 32.56 2.36 -10.40
N PHE A 482 31.58 1.70 -9.78
CA PHE A 482 30.83 0.59 -10.38
C PHE A 482 30.02 1.05 -11.59
N VAL A 483 29.45 2.26 -11.53
CA VAL A 483 28.78 2.91 -12.67
C VAL A 483 29.78 3.30 -13.76
N HIS A 484 31.00 3.71 -13.39
CA HIS A 484 32.06 4.08 -14.32
C HIS A 484 32.66 2.87 -15.08
N VAL A 485 32.79 1.71 -14.41
CA VAL A 485 33.30 0.44 -14.99
C VAL A 485 32.36 -0.11 -16.07
N PHE A 486 31.06 0.20 -16.01
CA PHE A 486 30.10 -0.26 -17.03
C PHE A 486 30.03 0.63 -18.27
N PHE A 487 30.62 1.84 -18.26
CA PHE A 487 30.47 2.77 -19.40
C PHE A 487 31.75 3.23 -20.10
N TYR A 488 32.92 3.39 -19.48
CA TYR A 488 34.15 3.78 -20.23
C TYR A 488 35.44 3.44 -19.47
N PHE A 489 36.38 2.74 -20.13
CA PHE A 489 37.79 2.68 -19.71
C PHE A 489 38.44 4.07 -19.87
N ASP A 490 39.02 4.63 -18.80
CA ASP A 490 40.48 4.79 -18.60
C ASP A 490 40.75 5.45 -17.23
N TYR A 491 41.16 4.66 -16.24
CA TYR A 491 41.17 5.02 -14.80
C TYR A 491 42.27 6.05 -14.43
N HIS A 492 43.24 6.29 -15.32
CA HIS A 492 44.51 6.92 -14.95
C HIS A 492 44.57 8.45 -15.05
N GLN A 493 43.60 9.13 -15.67
CA GLN A 493 43.67 10.58 -15.89
C GLN A 493 42.78 11.44 -14.97
N LEU A 494 41.70 10.90 -14.40
CA LEU A 494 40.70 11.68 -13.65
C LEU A 494 40.76 11.51 -12.13
N PHE A 495 41.37 10.42 -11.65
CA PHE A 495 41.51 10.12 -10.22
C PHE A 495 42.25 11.20 -9.41
N PRO A 496 43.33 11.83 -9.93
CA PRO A 496 44.04 12.87 -9.18
C PRO A 496 43.21 14.16 -8.98
N PHE A 497 42.43 14.56 -10.00
CA PHE A 497 41.58 15.75 -9.94
C PHE A 497 40.39 15.60 -8.99
N PHE A 498 39.81 14.41 -8.92
CA PHE A 498 38.68 14.13 -8.03
C PHE A 498 39.11 14.13 -6.56
N LEU A 499 40.28 13.55 -6.25
CA LEU A 499 40.89 13.55 -4.91
C LEU A 499 41.27 14.96 -4.43
N GLU A 500 41.69 15.84 -5.34
CA GLU A 500 42.07 17.21 -5.02
C GLU A 500 40.85 18.09 -4.73
N SER A 501 39.77 17.94 -5.49
CA SER A 501 38.47 18.56 -5.18
C SER A 501 37.87 18.04 -3.87
N LEU A 502 37.97 16.74 -3.58
CA LEU A 502 37.47 16.19 -2.32
C LEU A 502 38.26 16.69 -1.11
N ARG A 503 39.60 16.79 -1.22
CA ARG A 503 40.45 17.38 -0.17
C ARG A 503 40.18 18.86 0.08
N SER A 504 39.74 19.59 -0.94
CA SER A 504 39.34 21.00 -0.81
C SER A 504 37.99 21.17 -0.12
N VAL A 505 37.12 20.16 -0.12
CA VAL A 505 35.80 20.17 0.52
C VAL A 505 35.87 19.64 1.96
N LEU A 506 36.85 18.77 2.25
CA LEU A 506 37.10 18.20 3.58
C LEU A 506 37.97 19.09 4.50
N LYS A 507 38.66 20.09 3.96
CA LYS A 507 39.32 21.16 4.73
C LYS A 507 38.38 22.33 4.93
#